data_AF-R9BU69-F1
#
_entry.id   AF-R9BU69-F1
#
_cell.length_a   1.000
_cell.length_b   1.000
_cell.length_c   1.000
_cell.angle_alpha   90.00
_cell.angle_beta   90.00
_cell.angle_gamma   90.00
#
_symmetry.space_group_name_H-M   'P 1'
#
loop_
_entity.id
_entity.type
_entity.pdbx_description
1 polymer ?
#
loop_
_entity_poly.entity_id
_entity_poly.type
_entity_poly.pdbx_seq_one_letter_code
_entity_poly.pdbx_strand_id
1 'polypeptide(L)'
;SNINFKDYKNILVSETRKLIISNSENNILTEIQKYLEKLGYLIERNSYVDEFNINLLIKDSNSNIITAVILDGEIIEKENYILLKDIYLSKSLKDKNINLYRIWTRNWWLNKTKELSKLANYLNEI
;
A
#
# COMPACT_ATOMS: atom_id res chain seq x y z
N SER A 1 -5.96 -4.94 -38.18
CA SER A 1 -4.58 -4.51 -37.92
C SER A 1 -3.84 -5.65 -37.25
N ASN A 2 -2.87 -6.27 -37.93
CA ASN A 2 -2.07 -7.34 -37.33
C ASN A 2 -1.08 -6.72 -36.35
N ILE A 3 -1.32 -6.92 -35.05
CA ILE A 3 -0.36 -6.58 -34.00
C ILE A 3 0.91 -7.39 -34.28
N ASN A 4 2.06 -6.71 -34.34
CA ASN A 4 3.34 -7.36 -34.61
C ASN A 4 3.69 -8.32 -33.44
N PHE A 5 4.29 -9.47 -33.73
CA PHE A 5 4.77 -10.42 -32.72
C PHE A 5 5.63 -9.75 -31.62
N LYS A 6 6.39 -8.70 -31.98
CA LYS A 6 7.16 -7.88 -31.03
C LYS A 6 6.28 -7.13 -30.03
N ASP A 7 5.14 -6.60 -30.48
CA ASP A 7 4.19 -5.88 -29.64
C ASP A 7 3.48 -6.83 -28.67
N TYR A 8 3.12 -8.02 -29.13
CA TYR A 8 2.56 -9.06 -28.27
C TYR A 8 3.53 -9.47 -27.15
N LYS A 9 4.82 -9.66 -27.50
CA LYS A 9 5.85 -9.98 -26.50
C LYS A 9 6.00 -8.86 -25.46
N ASN A 10 5.92 -7.60 -25.86
CA ASN A 10 6.02 -6.46 -24.94
C ASN A 10 4.84 -6.40 -23.98
N ILE A 11 3.61 -6.58 -24.49
CA ILE A 11 2.39 -6.63 -23.68
C ILE A 11 2.46 -7.79 -22.67
N LEU A 12 2.88 -8.97 -23.11
CA LEU A 12 3.00 -10.14 -22.24
C LEU A 12 4.01 -9.89 -21.10
N VAL A 13 5.14 -9.27 -21.40
CA VAL A 13 6.15 -8.91 -20.40
C VAL A 13 5.62 -7.88 -19.41
N SER A 14 4.88 -6.86 -19.86
CA SER A 14 4.31 -5.86 -18.95
C SER A 14 3.26 -6.46 -18.01
N GLU A 15 2.35 -7.28 -18.53
CA GLU A 15 1.33 -7.96 -17.73
C GLU A 15 1.94 -8.93 -16.71
N THR A 16 2.97 -9.68 -17.13
CA THR A 16 3.69 -10.59 -16.22
C THR A 16 4.37 -9.81 -15.08
N ARG A 17 4.98 -8.66 -15.39
CA ARG A 17 5.59 -7.80 -14.36
C ARG A 17 4.54 -7.25 -13.38
N LYS A 18 3.39 -6.78 -13.88
CA LYS A 18 2.28 -6.29 -13.04
C LYS A 18 1.80 -7.37 -12.07
N LEU A 19 1.63 -8.60 -12.56
CA LEU A 19 1.23 -9.74 -11.73
C LEU A 19 2.27 -10.08 -10.66
N ILE A 20 3.56 -10.11 -11.02
CA ILE A 20 4.65 -10.37 -10.06
C ILE A 20 4.66 -9.31 -8.95
N ILE A 21 4.55 -8.04 -9.31
CA ILE A 21 4.56 -6.93 -8.35
C ILE A 21 3.33 -7.01 -7.44
N SER A 22 2.14 -7.21 -8.00
CA SER A 22 0.90 -7.36 -7.21
C SER A 22 0.96 -8.53 -6.24
N ASN A 23 1.47 -9.70 -6.67
CA ASN A 23 1.67 -10.85 -5.79
C ASN A 23 2.67 -10.54 -4.68
N SER A 24 3.74 -9.82 -5.02
CA SER A 24 4.77 -9.43 -4.08
C SER A 24 4.25 -8.46 -3.02
N GLU A 25 3.50 -7.44 -3.42
CA GLU A 25 2.83 -6.49 -2.53
C GLU A 25 1.81 -7.20 -1.63
N ASN A 26 1.01 -8.11 -2.18
CA ASN A 26 0.07 -8.92 -1.39
C ASN A 26 0.75 -9.73 -0.29
N ASN A 27 1.96 -10.25 -0.53
CA ASN A 27 2.75 -10.93 0.49
C ASN A 27 3.18 -9.96 1.60
N ILE A 28 3.67 -8.77 1.25
CA ILE A 28 4.03 -7.71 2.21
C ILE A 28 2.83 -7.36 3.09
N LEU A 29 1.67 -7.07 2.48
CA LEU A 29 0.44 -6.71 3.19
C LEU A 29 -0.01 -7.81 4.14
N THR A 30 0.09 -9.08 3.72
CA THR A 30 -0.27 -10.22 4.55
C THR A 30 0.65 -10.38 5.76
N GLU A 31 1.94 -10.10 5.61
CA GLU A 31 2.89 -10.13 6.74
C GLU A 31 2.62 -8.98 7.74
N ILE A 32 2.35 -7.77 7.24
CA ILE A 32 2.00 -6.61 8.08
C ILE A 32 0.73 -6.89 8.87
N GLN A 33 -0.33 -7.33 8.19
CA GLN A 33 -1.61 -7.66 8.82
C GLN A 33 -1.41 -8.66 9.95
N LYS A 34 -0.78 -9.81 9.66
CA LYS A 34 -0.54 -10.86 10.68
C LYS A 34 0.28 -10.36 11.86
N TYR A 35 1.22 -9.44 11.63
CA TYR A 35 2.02 -8.86 12.70
C TYR A 35 1.19 -7.93 13.58
N LEU A 36 0.41 -7.03 12.99
CA LEU A 36 -0.41 -6.07 13.73
C LEU A 36 -1.61 -6.72 14.44
N GLU A 37 -2.24 -7.73 13.83
CA GLU A 37 -3.31 -8.51 14.48
C GLU A 37 -2.81 -9.21 15.74
N LYS A 38 -1.55 -9.70 15.75
CA LYS A 38 -0.92 -10.25 16.96
C LYS A 38 -0.69 -9.22 18.05
N LEU A 39 -0.61 -7.94 17.69
CA LEU A 39 -0.51 -6.83 18.64
C LEU A 39 -1.90 -6.33 19.09
N GLY A 40 -2.99 -6.91 18.56
CA GLY A 40 -4.36 -6.57 18.93
C GLY A 40 -5.04 -5.52 18.06
N TYR A 41 -4.42 -5.08 16.98
CA TYR A 41 -5.05 -4.16 16.02
C TYR A 41 -6.04 -4.88 15.11
N LEU A 42 -7.11 -4.17 14.75
CA LEU A 42 -8.04 -4.62 13.71
C LEU A 42 -7.60 -4.05 12.36
N ILE A 43 -7.50 -4.91 11.35
CA ILE A 43 -6.94 -4.54 10.03
C ILE A 43 -7.97 -4.84 8.93
N GLU A 44 -8.23 -3.86 8.08
CA GLU A 44 -9.00 -4.03 6.85
C GLU A 44 -8.09 -3.87 5.64
N ARG A 45 -8.25 -4.75 4.64
CA ARG A 45 -7.45 -4.73 3.42
C ARG A 45 -8.24 -4.19 2.24
N ASN A 46 -7.53 -3.56 1.30
CA ASN A 46 -8.08 -3.14 0.00
C ASN A 46 -9.39 -2.35 0.16
N SER A 47 -9.39 -1.45 1.15
CA SER A 47 -10.54 -0.64 1.50
C SER A 47 -10.45 0.69 0.79
N TYR A 48 -11.61 1.28 0.50
CA TYR A 48 -11.68 2.61 -0.09
C TYR A 48 -11.85 3.67 0.97
N VAL A 49 -11.11 4.77 0.83
CA VAL A 49 -11.41 6.03 1.50
C VAL A 49 -11.70 7.05 0.41
N ASP A 50 -12.95 7.47 0.32
CA ASP A 50 -13.49 8.17 -0.85
C ASP A 50 -13.18 7.40 -2.15
N GLU A 51 -12.53 8.02 -3.14
CA GLU A 51 -12.10 7.38 -4.39
C GLU A 51 -10.76 6.63 -4.30
N PHE A 52 -10.06 6.69 -3.16
CA PHE A 52 -8.72 6.11 -3.03
C PHE A 52 -8.76 4.69 -2.50
N ASN A 53 -8.18 3.76 -3.25
CA ASN A 53 -7.92 2.41 -2.76
C ASN A 53 -6.70 2.42 -1.82
N ILE A 54 -6.92 2.05 -0.56
CA ILE A 54 -5.91 1.98 0.49
C ILE A 54 -5.52 0.52 0.71
N ASN A 55 -4.22 0.27 0.81
CA ASN A 55 -3.73 -1.10 0.97
C ASN A 55 -4.19 -1.71 2.30
N LEU A 56 -4.01 -1.00 3.42
CA LEU A 56 -4.54 -1.39 4.73
C LEU A 56 -5.14 -0.19 5.48
N LEU A 57 -6.25 -0.41 6.16
CA LEU A 57 -6.77 0.46 7.20
C LEU A 57 -6.56 -0.22 8.55
N ILE A 58 -5.95 0.51 9.48
CA ILE A 58 -5.73 0.08 10.86
C ILE A 58 -6.79 0.75 11.71
N LYS A 59 -7.44 -0.05 12.54
CA LYS A 59 -8.50 0.39 13.45
C LYS A 59 -8.10 0.18 14.91
N ASP A 60 -8.59 1.09 15.75
CA ASP A 60 -8.52 0.94 17.21
C ASP A 60 -9.48 -0.14 17.72
N SER A 61 -9.48 -0.37 19.03
CA SER A 61 -10.38 -1.33 19.69
C SER A 61 -11.86 -0.96 19.57
N ASN A 62 -12.18 0.31 19.29
CA ASN A 62 -13.54 0.81 19.06
C ASN A 62 -13.94 0.75 17.58
N SER A 63 -13.12 0.12 16.73
CA SER A 63 -13.32 0.02 15.27
C SER A 63 -13.24 1.36 14.51
N ASN A 64 -12.68 2.42 15.13
CA ASN A 64 -12.39 3.66 14.44
C ASN A 64 -11.12 3.51 13.61
N ILE A 65 -11.12 4.02 12.38
CA ILE A 65 -9.93 4.02 11.51
C ILE A 65 -8.96 5.08 12.03
N ILE A 66 -7.75 4.66 12.40
CA ILE A 66 -6.71 5.56 12.95
C ILE A 66 -5.57 5.79 11.95
N THR A 67 -5.30 4.84 11.06
CA THR A 67 -4.18 4.93 10.12
C THR A 67 -4.49 4.18 8.83
N ALA A 68 -4.27 4.84 7.70
CA ALA A 68 -4.17 4.26 6.38
C ALA A 68 -2.70 3.93 6.08
N VAL A 69 -2.41 2.67 5.76
CA VAL A 69 -1.09 2.24 5.31
C VAL A 69 -1.11 2.05 3.80
N ILE A 70 -0.14 2.66 3.13
CA ILE A 70 0.10 2.45 1.71
C ILE A 70 1.50 1.89 1.45
N LEU A 71 1.62 1.05 0.44
CA LEU A 71 2.91 0.59 -0.08
C LEU A 71 3.40 1.59 -1.12
N ASP A 72 4.61 2.08 -0.90
CA ASP A 72 5.32 2.94 -1.84
C ASP A 72 6.38 2.09 -2.54
N GLY A 73 6.09 1.71 -3.78
CA GLY A 73 6.92 0.83 -4.60
C GLY A 73 7.37 1.47 -5.91
N GLU A 74 8.14 0.73 -6.70
CA GLU A 74 8.53 1.24 -8.02
C GLU A 74 7.29 1.51 -8.87
N ILE A 75 7.19 2.76 -9.30
CA ILE A 75 6.15 3.27 -10.19
C ILE A 75 6.30 2.57 -11.54
N ILE A 76 5.49 1.53 -11.80
CA ILE A 76 5.47 0.79 -13.07
C ILE A 76 5.12 1.73 -14.25
N GLU A 77 4.31 2.75 -13.99
CA GLU A 77 3.91 3.75 -14.98
C GLU A 77 3.98 5.13 -14.33
N LYS A 78 4.94 5.97 -14.76
CA LYS A 78 4.99 7.39 -14.38
C LYS A 78 3.76 8.07 -14.96
N GLU A 79 2.64 7.95 -14.28
CA GLU A 79 1.47 8.72 -14.59
C GLU A 79 1.75 10.18 -14.23
N ASN A 80 1.46 11.09 -15.15
CA ASN A 80 1.69 12.53 -14.97
C ASN A 80 0.90 13.12 -13.77
N TYR A 81 0.02 12.34 -13.15
CA TYR A 81 -0.88 12.78 -12.08
C TYR A 81 -0.57 12.16 -10.69
N ILE A 82 0.54 11.41 -10.53
CA ILE A 82 0.91 10.78 -9.23
C ILE A 82 0.99 11.81 -8.11
N LEU A 83 1.62 12.97 -8.36
CA LEU A 83 1.72 14.03 -7.37
C LEU A 83 0.34 14.58 -6.96
N LEU A 84 -0.55 14.78 -7.92
CA LEU A 84 -1.91 15.25 -7.64
C LEU A 84 -2.68 14.21 -6.83
N LYS A 85 -2.60 12.93 -7.23
CA LYS A 85 -3.21 11.82 -6.50
C LYS A 85 -2.74 11.77 -5.06
N ASP A 86 -1.44 11.94 -4.81
CA ASP A 86 -0.87 11.97 -3.46
C ASP A 86 -1.37 13.17 -2.64
N ILE A 87 -1.48 14.35 -3.25
CA ILE A 87 -2.03 15.55 -2.59
C ILE A 87 -3.49 15.33 -2.19
N TYR A 88 -4.33 14.84 -3.10
CA TYR A 88 -5.75 14.60 -2.82
C TYR A 88 -5.96 13.47 -1.80
N LEU A 89 -5.20 12.39 -1.90
CA LEU A 89 -5.20 11.30 -0.91
C LEU A 89 -4.87 11.84 0.48
N SER A 90 -3.77 12.60 0.61
CA SER A 90 -3.35 13.15 1.90
C SER A 90 -4.42 14.08 2.48
N LYS A 91 -5.08 14.88 1.64
CA LYS A 91 -6.18 15.74 2.07
C LYS A 91 -7.40 14.93 2.53
N SER A 92 -7.84 13.96 1.74
CA SER A 92 -8.99 13.09 2.05
C SER A 92 -8.84 12.39 3.40
N LEU A 93 -7.66 11.82 3.66
CA LEU A 93 -7.35 11.15 4.92
C LEU A 93 -7.34 12.14 6.10
N LYS A 94 -6.69 13.30 5.91
CA LYS A 94 -6.62 14.34 6.95
C LYS A 94 -7.99 14.88 7.32
N ASP A 95 -8.87 15.13 6.36
CA ASP A 95 -10.23 15.62 6.58
C ASP A 95 -11.08 14.62 7.38
N LYS A 96 -10.69 13.34 7.42
CA LYS A 96 -11.32 12.26 8.20
C LYS A 96 -10.58 11.93 9.50
N ASN A 97 -9.57 12.71 9.87
CA ASN A 97 -8.66 12.41 10.99
C ASN A 97 -7.99 11.03 10.89
N ILE A 98 -7.76 10.54 9.68
CA ILE A 98 -7.03 9.30 9.43
C ILE A 98 -5.59 9.65 9.13
N ASN A 99 -4.65 9.05 9.86
CA ASN A 99 -3.24 9.26 9.57
C ASN A 99 -2.79 8.47 8.33
N LEU A 100 -1.80 8.98 7.60
CA LEU A 100 -1.19 8.28 6.47
C LEU A 100 0.19 7.76 6.84
N TYR A 101 0.41 6.45 6.73
CA TYR A 101 1.70 5.81 6.90
C TYR A 101 2.16 5.14 5.60
N ARG A 102 3.41 5.37 5.20
CA ARG A 102 3.99 4.81 3.96
C ARG A 102 5.05 3.77 4.28
N ILE A 103 4.94 2.61 3.66
CA ILE A 103 5.99 1.57 3.70
C ILE A 103 6.66 1.52 2.34
N TRP A 104 7.94 1.87 2.32
CA TRP A 104 8.75 1.75 1.12
C TRP A 104 9.07 0.28 0.87
N THR A 105 8.58 -0.29 -0.23
CA THR A 105 8.79 -1.72 -0.52
C THR A 105 10.27 -2.06 -0.60
N ARG A 106 11.11 -1.14 -1.10
CA ARG A 106 12.58 -1.27 -1.06
C ARG A 106 13.11 -1.50 0.36
N ASN A 107 12.64 -0.72 1.35
CA ASN A 107 13.07 -0.87 2.74
C ASN A 107 12.56 -2.17 3.35
N TRP A 108 11.36 -2.60 2.96
CA TRP A 108 10.81 -3.88 3.35
C TRP A 108 11.74 -5.04 2.96
N TRP A 109 12.21 -5.07 1.71
CA TRP A 109 13.15 -6.09 1.23
C TRP A 109 14.50 -6.06 1.94
N LEU A 110 14.97 -4.86 2.32
CA LEU A 110 16.23 -4.70 3.05
C LEU A 110 16.12 -5.20 4.49
N ASN A 111 15.07 -4.82 5.21
CA ASN A 111 14.87 -5.21 6.60
C ASN A 111 13.41 -5.10 7.03
N LYS A 112 12.63 -6.15 6.76
CA LYS A 112 11.22 -6.21 7.13
C LYS A 112 10.95 -6.04 8.63
N THR A 113 11.79 -6.62 9.49
CA THR A 113 11.61 -6.53 10.95
C THR A 113 11.71 -5.08 11.40
N LYS A 114 12.67 -4.32 10.84
CA LYS A 114 12.82 -2.89 11.13
C LYS A 114 11.60 -2.08 10.69
N GLU A 115 11.05 -2.35 9.52
CA GLU A 115 9.86 -1.64 9.04
C GLU A 115 8.62 -1.98 9.88
N LEU A 116 8.44 -3.24 10.27
CA LEU A 116 7.38 -3.65 11.19
C LEU A 116 7.51 -2.97 12.56
N SER A 117 8.71 -2.92 13.13
CA SER A 117 8.95 -2.23 14.41
C SER A 117 8.70 -0.73 14.30
N LYS A 118 9.09 -0.07 13.21
CA LYS A 118 8.79 1.34 12.98
C LYS A 118 7.29 1.60 12.92
N LEU A 119 6.55 0.74 12.22
CA LEU A 119 5.09 0.86 12.11
C LEU A 119 4.44 0.67 13.49
N ALA A 120 4.83 -0.35 14.24
CA ALA A 120 4.28 -0.57 15.59
C ALA A 120 4.61 0.60 16.54
N ASN A 121 5.84 1.11 16.50
CA ASN A 121 6.22 2.27 17.31
C ASN A 121 5.39 3.50 16.94
N TYR A 122 5.23 3.76 15.65
CA TYR A 122 4.38 4.84 15.16
C TYR A 122 2.94 4.71 15.67
N LEU A 123 2.35 3.52 15.61
CA LEU A 123 0.98 3.28 16.08
C LEU A 123 0.82 3.41 17.61
N ASN A 124 1.89 3.30 18.38
CA ASN A 124 1.88 3.51 19.82
C ASN A 124 2.02 4.99 20.21
N GLU A 125 2.45 5.85 19.28
CA GLU A 125 2.66 7.29 19.50
C GLU A 125 1.44 8.14 19.12
N ILE A 126 0.45 7.55 18.44
CA ILE A 126 -0.77 8.23 17.96
C ILE A 126 -1.96 8.07 18.90
#